data_AF-A0A8D0XVM9-F1
#
_entry.id   AF-A0A8D0XVM9-F1
#
_cell.length_a   1.000
_cell.length_b   1.000
_cell.length_c   1.000
_cell.angle_alpha   90.00
_cell.angle_beta   90.00
_cell.angle_gamma   90.00
#
_symmetry.space_group_name_H-M   'P 1'
#
loop_
_entity.id
_entity.type
_entity.pdbx_description
1 polymer ?
#
loop_
_entity_poly.entity_id
_entity_poly.type
_entity_poly.pdbx_seq_one_letter_code
_entity_poly.pdbx_strand_id
1 'polypeptide(L)'
;MNSNADALRKELENIRKSQEKLENSFAEIQTELRAVKTRMNNAEERISDVEDRIMEITQTGQQTENKMKKHESNIRDLWDNIKRANLHIIGIPEGVEKDKGMENIFEEIITGNFPNLKDTDFKIQEAQRAPNKLNLNRPTPRHIIIKMAKVNDKERILKAATEKQNLTYKGTPIRLSADFS
;
A
#
# COMPACT_ATOMS: atom_id res chain seq x y z
N MET A 1 -87.62 17.25 -43.73
CA MET A 1 -87.01 18.19 -42.76
C MET A 1 -86.49 17.52 -41.47
N ASN A 2 -86.76 16.23 -41.20
CA ASN A 2 -86.40 15.58 -39.93
C ASN A 2 -84.96 15.00 -39.86
N SER A 3 -84.28 14.81 -40.99
CA SER A 3 -82.97 14.13 -41.06
C SER A 3 -81.82 14.89 -40.39
N ASN A 4 -81.91 16.22 -40.27
CA ASN A 4 -80.81 17.04 -39.74
C ASN A 4 -80.84 17.08 -38.20
N ALA A 5 -82.03 17.01 -37.59
CA ALA A 5 -82.19 16.98 -36.15
C ALA A 5 -81.72 15.65 -35.54
N ASP A 6 -81.98 14.52 -36.22
CA ASP A 6 -81.51 13.21 -35.79
C ASP A 6 -79.97 13.07 -35.90
N ALA A 7 -79.36 13.69 -36.93
CA ALA A 7 -77.91 13.76 -37.08
C ALA A 7 -77.25 14.54 -35.93
N LEU A 8 -77.78 15.73 -35.60
CA LEU A 8 -77.30 16.55 -34.48
C LEU A 8 -77.45 15.84 -33.12
N ARG A 9 -78.57 15.12 -32.90
CA ARG A 9 -78.76 14.31 -31.68
C ARG A 9 -77.71 13.21 -31.56
N LYS A 10 -77.38 12.53 -32.66
CA LYS A 10 -76.36 11.49 -32.69
C LYS A 10 -74.96 12.05 -32.43
N GLU A 11 -74.64 13.24 -32.95
CA GLU A 11 -73.39 13.94 -32.65
C GLU A 11 -73.29 14.35 -31.18
N LEU A 12 -74.35 14.91 -30.60
CA LEU A 12 -74.39 15.27 -29.18
C LEU A 12 -74.18 14.06 -28.26
N GLU A 13 -74.80 12.93 -28.61
CA GLU A 13 -74.61 11.68 -27.87
C GLU A 13 -73.17 11.15 -27.98
N ASN A 14 -72.54 11.28 -29.16
CA ASN A 14 -71.13 10.94 -29.35
C ASN A 14 -70.20 11.86 -28.54
N ILE A 15 -70.48 13.17 -28.53
CA ILE A 15 -69.74 14.15 -27.75
C ILE A 15 -69.85 13.81 -26.26
N ARG A 16 -71.05 13.53 -25.76
CA ARG A 16 -71.26 13.15 -24.35
C ARG A 16 -70.44 11.92 -23.97
N LYS A 17 -70.49 10.85 -24.79
CA LYS A 17 -69.66 9.65 -24.55
C LYS A 17 -68.17 9.94 -24.60
N SER A 18 -67.73 10.88 -25.45
CA SER A 18 -66.33 11.30 -25.50
C SER A 18 -65.92 12.10 -24.26
N GLN A 19 -66.80 12.94 -23.73
CA GLN A 19 -66.59 13.71 -22.49
C GLN A 19 -66.49 12.77 -21.28
N GLU A 20 -67.41 11.81 -21.14
CA GLU A 20 -67.36 10.81 -20.06
C GLU A 20 -66.05 9.99 -20.09
N LYS A 21 -65.57 9.63 -21.29
CA LYS A 21 -64.25 8.97 -21.43
C LYS A 21 -63.10 9.88 -21.00
N LEU A 22 -63.11 11.15 -21.38
CA LEU A 22 -62.09 12.11 -20.98
C LEU A 22 -62.07 12.32 -19.46
N GLU A 23 -63.23 12.42 -18.81
CA GLU A 23 -63.35 12.55 -17.36
C GLU A 23 -62.77 11.34 -16.63
N ASN A 24 -63.08 10.13 -17.10
CA ASN A 24 -62.51 8.90 -16.55
C ASN A 24 -60.99 8.85 -16.72
N SER A 25 -60.46 9.13 -17.91
CA SER A 25 -59.02 9.22 -18.14
C SER A 25 -58.35 10.27 -17.25
N PHE A 26 -59.00 11.41 -17.02
CA PHE A 26 -58.46 12.46 -16.16
C PHE A 26 -58.38 12.02 -14.69
N ALA A 27 -59.41 11.33 -14.19
CA ALA A 27 -59.40 10.78 -12.83
C ALA A 27 -58.30 9.73 -12.62
N GLU A 28 -58.07 8.87 -13.62
CA GLU A 28 -56.96 7.91 -13.61
C GLU A 28 -55.61 8.63 -13.57
N ILE A 29 -55.39 9.62 -14.43
CA ILE A 29 -54.16 10.43 -14.45
C ILE A 29 -53.92 11.10 -13.09
N GLN A 30 -54.95 11.66 -12.45
CA GLN A 30 -54.81 12.28 -11.13
C GLN A 30 -54.40 11.28 -10.05
N THR A 31 -54.93 10.06 -10.12
CA THR A 31 -54.60 8.99 -9.17
C THR A 31 -53.15 8.54 -9.34
N GLU A 32 -52.73 8.28 -10.58
CA GLU A 32 -51.34 7.95 -10.90
C GLU A 32 -50.37 9.08 -10.51
N LEU A 33 -50.73 10.34 -10.77
CA LEU A 33 -49.91 11.49 -10.40
C LEU A 33 -49.70 11.60 -8.88
N ARG A 34 -50.73 11.30 -8.07
CA ARG A 34 -50.59 11.24 -6.61
C ARG A 34 -49.65 10.11 -6.19
N ALA A 35 -49.78 8.93 -6.80
CA ALA A 35 -48.90 7.79 -6.53
C ALA A 35 -47.43 8.11 -6.90
N VAL A 36 -47.21 8.77 -8.03
CA VAL A 36 -45.88 9.26 -8.46
C VAL A 36 -45.33 10.26 -7.45
N LYS A 37 -46.13 11.24 -7.00
CA LYS A 37 -45.70 12.23 -6.01
C LYS A 37 -45.24 11.58 -4.70
N THR A 38 -46.01 10.62 -4.16
CA THR A 38 -45.60 9.90 -2.95
C THR A 38 -44.30 9.13 -3.16
N ARG A 39 -44.16 8.45 -4.30
CA ARG A 39 -42.91 7.73 -4.63
C ARG A 39 -41.71 8.68 -4.78
N MET A 40 -41.92 9.87 -5.31
CA MET A 40 -40.88 10.90 -5.45
C MET A 40 -40.41 11.40 -4.09
N ASN A 41 -41.33 11.76 -3.19
CA ASN A 41 -40.99 12.17 -1.83
C ASN A 41 -40.19 11.09 -1.08
N ASN A 42 -40.62 9.82 -1.20
CA ASN A 42 -39.90 8.70 -0.59
C ASN A 42 -38.50 8.50 -1.21
N ALA A 43 -38.33 8.81 -2.50
CA ALA A 43 -37.03 8.75 -3.15
C ALA A 43 -36.12 9.89 -2.69
N GLU A 44 -36.65 11.10 -2.53
CA GLU A 44 -35.92 12.26 -2.01
C GLU A 44 -35.39 12.00 -0.58
N GLU A 45 -36.22 11.46 0.31
CA GLU A 45 -35.79 11.10 1.67
C GLU A 45 -34.67 10.07 1.66
N ARG A 46 -34.82 9.01 0.85
CA ARG A 46 -33.77 7.98 0.68
C ARG A 46 -32.48 8.53 0.08
N ILE A 47 -32.55 9.54 -0.80
CA ILE A 47 -31.37 10.20 -1.36
C ILE A 47 -30.66 10.98 -0.25
N SER A 48 -31.39 11.74 0.57
CA SER A 48 -30.82 12.46 1.71
C SER A 48 -30.09 11.52 2.68
N ASP A 49 -30.73 10.40 3.05
CA ASP A 49 -30.11 9.39 3.93
C ASP A 49 -28.82 8.80 3.35
N VAL A 50 -28.80 8.60 2.03
CA VAL A 50 -27.61 8.06 1.34
C VAL A 50 -26.50 9.10 1.26
N GLU A 51 -26.83 10.37 1.01
CA GLU A 51 -25.87 11.47 0.99
C GLU A 51 -25.17 11.63 2.34
N ASP A 52 -25.93 11.59 3.44
CA ASP A 52 -25.38 11.65 4.80
C ASP A 52 -24.43 10.48 5.08
N ARG A 53 -24.84 9.25 4.73
CA ARG A 53 -23.99 8.07 4.87
C ARG A 53 -22.72 8.14 4.04
N ILE A 54 -22.78 8.70 2.83
CA ILE A 54 -21.60 8.88 1.98
C ILE A 54 -20.61 9.86 2.62
N MET A 55 -21.10 10.94 3.23
CA MET A 55 -20.24 11.88 3.95
C MET A 55 -19.52 11.20 5.13
N GLU A 56 -20.24 10.43 5.94
CA GLU A 56 -19.65 9.65 7.05
C GLU A 56 -18.61 8.63 6.57
N ILE A 57 -18.92 7.88 5.51
CA ILE A 57 -17.99 6.90 4.91
C ILE A 57 -16.73 7.60 4.38
N THR A 58 -16.89 8.75 3.74
CA THR A 58 -15.76 9.53 3.19
C THR A 58 -14.86 10.02 4.31
N GLN A 59 -15.44 10.59 5.37
CA GLN A 59 -14.67 11.08 6.52
C GLN A 59 -13.93 9.95 7.25
N THR A 60 -14.62 8.83 7.51
CA THR A 60 -14.02 7.66 8.19
C THR A 60 -12.95 6.98 7.32
N GLY A 61 -13.15 6.94 5.99
CA GLY A 61 -12.15 6.50 5.02
C GLY A 61 -10.88 7.35 5.09
N GLN A 62 -11.02 8.68 5.06
CA GLN A 62 -9.87 9.60 5.13
C GLN A 62 -9.10 9.47 6.46
N GLN A 63 -9.82 9.31 7.58
CA GLN A 63 -9.19 9.07 8.88
C GLN A 63 -8.42 7.75 8.92
N THR A 64 -8.96 6.69 8.31
CA THR A 64 -8.31 5.37 8.25
C THR A 64 -7.06 5.42 7.40
N GLU A 65 -7.11 6.09 6.24
CA GLU A 65 -5.95 6.30 5.38
C GLU A 65 -4.82 7.05 6.11
N ASN A 66 -5.16 8.12 6.84
CA ASN A 66 -4.18 8.88 7.61
C ASN A 66 -3.54 8.03 8.73
N LYS A 67 -4.31 7.17 9.40
CA LYS A 67 -3.78 6.20 10.37
C LYS A 67 -2.83 5.19 9.70
N MET A 68 -3.19 4.68 8.53
CA MET A 68 -2.35 3.75 7.78
C MET A 68 -1.02 4.38 7.36
N LYS A 69 -1.04 5.61 6.82
CA LYS A 69 0.19 6.36 6.48
C LYS A 69 1.09 6.56 7.71
N LYS A 70 0.50 6.89 8.86
CA LYS A 70 1.24 7.00 10.12
C LYS A 70 1.86 5.66 10.54
N HIS A 71 1.12 4.56 10.44
CA HIS A 71 1.63 3.24 10.75
C HIS A 71 2.75 2.80 9.80
N GLU A 72 2.64 3.10 8.51
CA GLU A 72 3.69 2.81 7.53
C GLU A 72 4.99 3.55 7.87
N SER A 73 4.91 4.86 8.16
CA SER A 73 6.08 5.65 8.59
C SER A 73 6.69 5.06 9.86
N ASN A 74 5.87 4.75 10.87
CA ASN A 74 6.36 4.16 12.12
C ASN A 74 7.05 2.81 11.89
N ILE A 75 6.52 1.98 10.99
CA ILE A 75 7.12 0.68 10.64
C ILE A 75 8.48 0.91 9.97
N ARG A 76 8.59 1.88 9.07
CA ARG A 76 9.86 2.25 8.42
C ARG A 76 10.89 2.68 9.46
N ASP A 77 10.52 3.57 10.37
CA ASP A 77 11.41 4.06 11.44
C ASP A 77 11.87 2.93 12.38
N LEU A 78 10.97 2.00 12.73
CA LEU A 78 11.30 0.83 13.52
C LEU A 78 12.26 -0.11 12.78
N TRP A 79 12.04 -0.35 11.48
CA TRP A 79 12.92 -1.16 10.66
C TRP A 79 14.31 -0.54 10.53
N ASP A 80 14.38 0.76 10.29
CA ASP A 80 15.65 1.49 10.23
C ASP A 80 16.37 1.46 11.58
N ASN A 81 15.64 1.52 12.70
CA ASN A 81 16.21 1.35 14.03
C ASN A 81 16.80 -0.06 14.24
N ILE A 82 16.05 -1.11 13.88
CA ILE A 82 16.49 -2.51 13.99
C ILE A 82 17.73 -2.76 13.12
N LYS A 83 17.75 -2.22 11.90
CA LYS A 83 18.85 -2.35 10.94
C LYS A 83 19.99 -1.36 11.19
N ARG A 84 19.84 -0.43 12.13
CA ARG A 84 20.80 0.66 12.35
C ARG A 84 22.20 0.13 12.63
N ALA A 85 22.32 -0.99 13.34
CA ALA A 85 23.60 -1.64 13.65
C ALA A 85 24.05 -2.69 12.62
N ASN A 86 23.29 -2.91 11.55
CA ASN A 86 23.61 -3.89 10.51
C ASN A 86 24.59 -3.32 9.49
N LEU A 87 25.57 -4.14 9.13
CA LEU A 87 26.56 -3.93 8.08
C LEU A 87 26.39 -5.01 7.00
N HIS A 88 26.36 -4.63 5.73
CA HIS A 88 26.34 -5.55 4.60
C HIS A 88 27.75 -5.74 4.04
N ILE A 89 28.14 -6.99 3.83
CA ILE A 89 29.36 -7.38 3.11
C ILE A 89 28.94 -8.06 1.79
N ILE A 90 29.39 -7.48 0.68
CA ILE A 90 29.04 -7.92 -0.68
C ILE A 90 30.32 -8.40 -1.36
N GLY A 91 30.21 -9.50 -2.13
CA GLY A 91 31.32 -10.06 -2.91
C GLY A 91 32.04 -11.23 -2.26
N ILE A 92 31.57 -11.72 -1.11
CA ILE A 92 32.14 -12.92 -0.46
C ILE A 92 31.61 -14.17 -1.17
N PRO A 93 32.46 -15.07 -1.70
CA PRO A 93 32.01 -16.32 -2.34
C PRO A 93 31.16 -17.18 -1.40
N GLU A 94 30.15 -17.87 -1.92
CA GLU A 94 29.31 -18.78 -1.12
C GLU A 94 30.12 -19.96 -0.57
N GLY A 95 29.82 -20.39 0.66
CA GLY A 95 30.39 -21.59 1.26
C GLY A 95 31.68 -21.38 2.06
N VAL A 96 32.38 -20.26 1.87
CA VAL A 96 33.59 -19.93 2.65
C VAL A 96 33.31 -19.74 4.14
N GLU A 97 32.06 -19.45 4.49
CA GLU A 97 31.56 -19.37 5.87
C GLU A 97 31.48 -20.73 6.57
N LYS A 98 31.45 -21.86 5.84
CA LYS A 98 31.31 -23.18 6.46
C LYS A 98 32.56 -23.60 7.23
N ASP A 99 33.72 -23.16 6.77
CA ASP A 99 35.00 -23.57 7.34
C ASP A 99 35.38 -22.72 8.55
N LYS A 100 35.06 -21.42 8.52
CA LYS A 100 35.51 -20.45 9.53
C LYS A 100 34.37 -19.71 10.25
N GLY A 101 33.14 -19.76 9.77
CA GLY A 101 32.06 -18.89 10.26
C GLY A 101 32.15 -17.46 9.70
N MET A 102 31.06 -16.71 9.79
CA MET A 102 30.97 -15.35 9.22
C MET A 102 31.66 -14.29 10.07
N GLU A 103 31.74 -14.50 11.37
CA GLU A 103 32.45 -13.61 12.30
C GLU A 103 33.94 -13.56 11.97
N ASN A 104 34.55 -14.73 11.74
CA ASN A 104 35.96 -14.82 11.33
C ASN A 104 36.21 -14.19 9.94
N ILE A 105 35.27 -14.30 9.00
CA ILE A 105 35.36 -13.60 7.71
C ILE A 105 35.39 -12.08 7.94
N PHE A 106 34.51 -11.58 8.81
CA PHE A 106 34.49 -10.17 9.16
C PHE A 106 35.81 -9.74 9.81
N GLU A 107 36.35 -10.49 10.76
CA GLU A 107 37.65 -10.20 11.39
C GLU A 107 38.80 -10.19 10.36
N GLU A 108 38.86 -11.16 9.44
CA GLU A 108 39.84 -11.18 8.34
C GLU A 108 39.73 -9.91 7.47
N ILE A 109 38.51 -9.44 7.19
CA ILE A 109 38.27 -8.21 6.42
C ILE A 109 38.76 -6.99 7.20
N ILE A 110 38.40 -6.89 8.49
CA ILE A 110 38.80 -5.75 9.33
C ILE A 110 40.32 -5.68 9.45
N THR A 111 40.96 -6.79 9.84
CA THR A 111 42.41 -6.84 10.05
C THR A 111 43.21 -6.67 8.76
N GLY A 112 42.72 -7.18 7.63
CA GLY A 112 43.37 -7.06 6.32
C GLY A 112 43.19 -5.68 5.66
N ASN A 113 42.06 -5.01 5.91
CA ASN A 113 41.74 -3.75 5.23
C ASN A 113 41.91 -2.50 6.10
N PHE A 114 41.77 -2.59 7.42
CA PHE A 114 41.74 -1.43 8.33
C PHE A 114 42.78 -1.58 9.45
N PRO A 115 44.07 -1.27 9.21
CA PRO A 115 45.12 -1.40 10.22
C PRO A 115 44.82 -0.62 11.51
N ASN A 116 44.16 0.54 11.38
CA ASN A 116 43.73 1.40 12.48
C ASN A 116 42.58 0.82 13.34
N LEU A 117 41.90 -0.22 12.85
CA LEU A 117 40.81 -0.89 13.57
C LEU A 117 41.20 -2.31 14.03
N LYS A 118 42.42 -2.77 13.73
CA LYS A 118 42.89 -4.13 14.00
C LYS A 118 42.83 -4.51 15.49
N ASP A 119 43.17 -3.59 16.37
CA ASP A 119 43.22 -3.82 17.82
C ASP A 119 41.89 -3.47 18.52
N THR A 120 40.83 -3.16 17.76
CA THR A 120 39.51 -2.89 18.32
C THR A 120 38.74 -4.20 18.49
N ASP A 121 38.31 -4.50 19.71
CA ASP A 121 37.42 -5.62 20.01
C ASP A 121 35.97 -5.30 19.58
N PHE A 122 35.61 -5.77 18.38
CA PHE A 122 34.27 -5.61 17.83
C PHE A 122 33.35 -6.73 18.31
N LYS A 123 32.30 -6.37 19.05
CA LYS A 123 31.27 -7.32 19.46
C LYS A 123 30.20 -7.48 18.39
N ILE A 124 30.09 -8.70 17.84
CA ILE A 124 29.05 -9.09 16.89
C ILE A 124 27.88 -9.71 17.67
N GLN A 125 26.65 -9.30 17.35
CA GLN A 125 25.43 -9.92 17.89
C GLN A 125 24.94 -11.06 17.00
N GLU A 126 25.04 -10.89 15.69
CA GLU A 126 24.53 -11.84 14.72
C GLU A 126 25.31 -11.70 13.41
N ALA A 127 25.57 -12.82 12.74
CA ALA A 127 26.21 -12.85 11.44
C ALA A 127 25.54 -13.91 10.56
N GLN A 128 24.94 -13.50 9.44
CA GLN A 128 24.22 -14.43 8.56
C GLN A 128 24.21 -13.98 7.09
N ARG A 129 23.92 -14.90 6.17
CA ARG A 129 23.68 -14.57 4.76
C ARG A 129 22.23 -14.20 4.55
N ALA A 130 21.99 -13.11 3.84
CA ALA A 130 20.65 -12.70 3.44
C ALA A 130 20.47 -12.82 1.92
N PRO A 131 19.33 -13.31 1.42
CA PRO A 131 18.29 -14.03 2.16
C PRO A 131 18.78 -15.42 2.63
N ASN A 132 18.19 -15.93 3.72
CA ASN A 132 18.60 -17.21 4.33
C ASN A 132 18.51 -18.39 3.34
N LYS A 133 17.55 -18.37 2.42
CA LYS A 133 17.40 -19.37 1.37
C LYS A 133 18.31 -19.08 0.18
N LEU A 134 19.15 -20.05 -0.18
CA LEU A 134 19.96 -19.99 -1.40
C LEU A 134 19.06 -20.14 -2.63
N ASN A 135 19.22 -19.25 -3.61
CA ASN A 135 18.61 -19.39 -4.93
C ASN A 135 19.70 -19.77 -5.93
N LEU A 136 19.65 -21.00 -6.45
CA LEU A 136 20.64 -21.55 -7.39
C LEU A 136 20.67 -20.81 -8.73
N ASN A 137 19.59 -20.12 -9.10
CA ASN A 137 19.52 -19.34 -10.34
C ASN A 137 20.17 -17.95 -10.21
N ARG A 138 20.58 -17.54 -9.01
CA ARG A 138 21.22 -16.23 -8.78
C ARG A 138 22.71 -16.34 -9.11
N PRO A 139 23.23 -15.57 -10.08
CA PRO A 139 24.65 -15.64 -10.46
C PRO A 139 25.58 -14.95 -9.45
N THR A 140 25.02 -14.11 -8.57
CA THR A 140 25.79 -13.37 -7.55
C THR A 140 25.71 -14.05 -6.18
N PRO A 141 26.83 -14.09 -5.43
CA PRO A 141 26.80 -14.52 -4.03
C PRO A 141 25.84 -13.67 -3.20
N ARG A 142 25.21 -14.28 -2.18
CA ARG A 142 24.41 -13.54 -1.22
C ARG A 142 25.31 -12.64 -0.36
N HIS A 143 24.84 -11.43 -0.11
CA HIS A 143 25.28 -10.57 0.96
C HIS A 143 25.35 -11.28 2.32
N ILE A 144 26.37 -10.93 3.11
CA ILE A 144 26.45 -11.23 4.54
C ILE A 144 25.99 -10.00 5.31
N ILE A 145 25.12 -10.19 6.30
CA ILE A 145 24.71 -9.18 7.27
C ILE A 145 25.44 -9.46 8.57
N ILE A 146 26.20 -8.48 9.05
CA ILE A 146 26.82 -8.47 10.38
C ILE A 146 26.07 -7.44 11.23
N LYS A 147 25.44 -7.88 12.32
CA LYS A 147 24.80 -7.01 13.30
C LYS A 147 25.80 -6.70 14.40
N MET A 148 26.21 -5.44 14.47
CA MET A 148 27.14 -4.97 15.51
C MET A 148 26.41 -4.80 16.85
N ALA A 149 27.08 -5.05 17.97
CA ALA A 149 26.53 -4.77 19.29
C ALA A 149 26.39 -3.27 19.56
N LYS A 150 27.20 -2.43 18.91
CA LYS A 150 27.18 -0.98 19.03
C LYS A 150 27.11 -0.34 17.64
N VAL A 151 26.18 0.60 17.48
CA VAL A 151 26.03 1.37 16.23
C VAL A 151 27.29 2.17 15.91
N ASN A 152 27.97 2.73 16.92
CA ASN A 152 29.20 3.49 16.73
C ASN A 152 30.31 2.65 16.08
N ASP A 153 30.38 1.35 16.36
CA ASP A 153 31.38 0.47 15.77
C ASP A 153 31.10 0.26 14.27
N LYS A 154 29.84 0.04 13.89
CA LYS A 154 29.42 0.01 12.48
C LYS A 154 29.80 1.32 11.77
N GLU A 155 29.48 2.47 12.36
CA GLU A 155 29.74 3.78 11.76
C GLU A 155 31.24 4.01 11.54
N ARG A 156 32.09 3.64 12.50
CA ARG A 156 33.56 3.69 12.38
C ARG A 156 34.07 2.84 11.23
N ILE A 157 33.56 1.61 11.08
CA ILE A 157 33.94 0.70 10.00
C ILE A 157 33.52 1.25 8.64
N LEU A 158 32.28 1.75 8.51
CA LEU A 158 31.78 2.32 7.26
C LEU A 158 32.54 3.59 6.85
N LYS A 159 32.94 4.41 7.83
CA LYS A 159 33.80 5.56 7.58
C LYS A 159 35.16 5.13 7.02
N ALA A 160 35.83 4.18 7.68
CA ALA A 160 37.12 3.65 7.22
C ALA A 160 37.01 2.98 5.83
N ALA A 161 35.91 2.27 5.57
CA ALA A 161 35.59 1.68 4.27
C ALA A 161 35.49 2.74 3.16
N THR A 162 34.81 3.85 3.45
CA THR A 162 34.62 4.97 2.52
C THR A 162 35.96 5.66 2.21
N GLU A 163 36.80 5.86 3.23
CA GLU A 163 38.12 6.48 3.08
C GLU A 163 39.10 5.60 2.26
N LYS A 164 39.04 4.27 2.46
CA LYS A 164 39.93 3.34 1.75
C LYS A 164 39.52 3.09 0.29
N GLN A 165 38.22 3.14 -0.03
CA GLN A 165 37.59 2.88 -1.34
C GLN A 165 37.77 1.46 -1.92
N ASN A 166 38.97 0.88 -1.85
CA ASN A 166 39.29 -0.44 -2.37
C ASN A 166 39.44 -1.46 -1.24
N LEU A 167 38.38 -2.25 -1.03
CA LEU A 167 38.36 -3.33 -0.05
C LEU A 167 38.53 -4.67 -0.74
N THR A 168 39.30 -5.57 -0.13
CA THR A 168 39.52 -6.92 -0.67
C THR A 168 39.36 -8.00 0.39
N TYR A 169 38.93 -9.18 -0.04
CA TYR A 169 38.93 -10.41 0.74
C TYR A 169 39.67 -11.49 -0.05
N LYS A 170 40.82 -11.95 0.44
CA LYS A 170 41.69 -12.93 -0.24
C LYS A 170 41.95 -12.58 -1.71
N GLY A 171 42.24 -11.31 -1.99
CA GLY A 171 42.50 -10.79 -3.33
C GLY A 171 41.24 -10.50 -4.17
N THR A 172 40.04 -10.85 -3.71
CA THR A 172 38.79 -10.53 -4.40
C THR A 172 38.24 -9.18 -3.92
N PRO A 173 37.85 -8.26 -4.82
CA PRO A 173 37.21 -7.01 -4.43
C PRO A 173 35.88 -7.24 -3.70
N ILE A 174 35.65 -6.49 -2.61
CA ILE A 174 34.42 -6.54 -1.81
C ILE A 174 33.88 -5.14 -1.56
N ARG A 175 32.63 -5.06 -1.10
CA ARG A 175 32.00 -3.80 -0.69
C ARG A 175 31.34 -3.95 0.68
N LEU A 176 31.55 -2.92 1.50
CA LEU A 176 30.83 -2.73 2.76
C LEU A 176 29.79 -1.62 2.59
N SER A 177 28.56 -1.85 3.07
CA SER A 177 27.50 -0.84 3.04
C SER A 177 26.60 -0.92 4.27
N ALA A 178 25.90 0.17 4.58
CA ALA A 178 24.84 0.15 5.58
C ALA A 178 23.60 -0.58 5.05
N ASP A 179 22.86 -1.20 5.97
CA ASP A 179 21.54 -1.74 5.75
C ASP A 179 20.49 -0.64 6.04
N PHE A 180 19.76 -0.21 5.02
CA PHE A 180 18.68 0.78 5.14
C PHE A 180 17.40 0.18 4.57
N SER A 181 16.24 0.59 5.08
CA SER A 181 14.94 0.09 4.63
C SER A 181 14.31 0.93 3.52
#